data_AF-A0A3D3GDH8-F1
#
_entry.id   AF-A0A3D3GDH8-F1
#
_cell.length_a   1.000
_cell.length_b   1.000
_cell.length_c   1.000
_cell.angle_alpha   90.00
_cell.angle_beta   90.00
_cell.angle_gamma   90.00
#
_symmetry.space_group_name_H-M   'P 1'
#
loop_
_entity.id
_entity.type
_entity.pdbx_description
1 polymer ?
#
loop_
_entity_poly.entity_id
_entity_poly.type
_entity_poly.pdbx_seq_one_letter_code
_entity_poly.pdbx_strand_id
1 'polypeptide(L)'
;MRRVKIKPFFLIFASFILLAFLVRIFQARELFFWNIDEDLFGFTAKRILVDQRPVLIGYPIPGGIYTGPLFPYILALWYGIARMNPFNLPILAALLGTVTTFLVYIVGKKICASKLVGVVAAVFFAFAFLVNIYSRVLTELTLVPLLALLVYLILYQNITPVPESPAIDDGDERKSFWGFRYGVSDFKTKKPRLLSRGVLTKHKPKHLLLLGMVLVVAVQNEGSSLSLLALVVVSWLIFRFPVPRATLVRVGMLFAAFHLSLVFFDLRHDFFLLKSFLNFFSVKSPAAVFSFSTLSNTFQVFPAAVSRFLVISGQNDIAAQILPCADLVAARTAAIPPVLFWLAVGIIGYFIVRTLFIKPKEAGPKIIFIHLMIMFGGIFAYNIFLGNWFYEWLLVIFFPGIAIILALMMKDLMDLGKWGRLIGLVFLVGFLFLNLLPLVSATSRFGLAARSRAVKAALTEIGDKPFVLDSIGSCFAQGYNYLFWYFGNFPVQSYSDEQMVPTYYLHSGSQKPEVGVVMVNPSQVESQSFWETRAEYLSKTLVRKQVGEIEILITHLGTGSD
;
A
#
# COMPACT_ATOMS: atom_id res chain seq x y z
N MET A 1 -16.01 39.41 19.17
CA MET A 1 -15.47 38.30 18.34
C MET A 1 -13.95 38.44 18.21
N ARG A 2 -13.14 37.54 18.75
CA ARG A 2 -11.67 37.57 18.56
C ARG A 2 -11.33 37.06 17.16
N ARG A 3 -10.79 37.92 16.29
CA ARG A 3 -10.22 37.50 14.99
C ARG A 3 -9.00 36.61 15.25
N VAL A 4 -9.14 35.31 14.99
CA VAL A 4 -8.01 34.38 15.00
C VAL A 4 -7.10 34.74 13.83
N LYS A 5 -5.92 35.30 14.10
CA LYS A 5 -4.91 35.59 13.07
C LYS A 5 -4.26 34.27 12.64
N ILE A 6 -4.76 33.67 11.56
CA ILE A 6 -4.14 32.50 10.93
C ILE A 6 -2.83 32.95 10.25
N LYS A 7 -1.70 32.31 10.57
CA LYS A 7 -0.41 32.67 9.94
C LYS A 7 -0.37 32.19 8.48
N PRO A 8 0.25 32.95 7.54
CA PRO A 8 0.32 32.59 6.12
C PRO A 8 0.86 31.19 5.82
N PHE A 9 1.84 30.72 6.61
CA PHE A 9 2.40 29.38 6.45
C PHE A 9 1.36 28.26 6.62
N PHE A 10 0.41 28.41 7.55
CA PHE A 10 -0.64 27.41 7.76
C PHE A 10 -1.60 27.34 6.59
N LEU A 11 -1.94 28.49 6.00
CA LEU A 11 -2.78 28.53 4.80
C LEU A 11 -2.07 27.86 3.63
N ILE A 12 -0.82 28.19 3.36
CA ILE A 12 -0.03 27.57 2.28
C ILE A 12 0.06 26.05 2.47
N PHE A 13 0.35 25.60 3.69
CA PHE A 13 0.48 24.18 3.96
C PHE A 13 -0.87 23.44 3.88
N ALA A 14 -1.95 24.05 4.37
CA ALA A 14 -3.30 23.50 4.21
C ALA A 14 -3.71 23.42 2.74
N SER A 15 -3.42 24.44 1.93
CA SER A 15 -3.62 24.43 0.48
C SER A 15 -2.82 23.32 -0.21
N PHE A 16 -1.58 23.08 0.24
CA PHE A 16 -0.75 21.97 -0.26
C PHE A 16 -1.38 20.60 0.06
N ILE A 17 -1.85 20.38 1.30
CA ILE A 17 -2.51 19.12 1.68
C ILE A 17 -3.82 18.94 0.91
N LEU A 18 -4.59 20.01 0.71
CA LEU A 18 -5.78 19.98 -0.12
C LEU A 18 -5.44 19.62 -1.57
N LEU A 19 -4.39 20.21 -2.14
CA LEU A 19 -3.94 19.87 -3.49
C LEU A 19 -3.51 18.40 -3.60
N ALA A 20 -2.81 17.87 -2.59
CA ALA A 20 -2.44 16.46 -2.53
C ALA A 20 -3.65 15.52 -2.48
N PHE A 21 -4.75 15.94 -1.85
CA PHE A 21 -6.03 15.23 -1.89
C PHE A 21 -6.71 15.34 -3.27
N LEU A 22 -6.76 16.54 -3.84
CA LEU A 22 -7.38 16.79 -5.14
C LEU A 22 -6.70 15.99 -6.26
N VAL A 23 -5.37 15.87 -6.24
CA VAL A 23 -4.61 15.03 -7.19
C VAL A 23 -4.96 13.54 -7.06
N ARG A 24 -5.21 13.06 -5.84
CA ARG A 24 -5.61 11.66 -5.60
C ARG A 24 -7.04 11.37 -6.02
N ILE A 25 -7.95 12.32 -5.81
CA ILE A 25 -9.37 12.16 -6.20
C ILE A 25 -9.63 12.50 -7.68
N PHE A 26 -8.68 13.16 -8.34
CA PHE A 26 -8.78 13.49 -9.76
C PHE A 26 -9.01 12.22 -10.60
N GLN A 27 -10.12 12.22 -11.33
CA GLN A 27 -10.63 11.11 -12.13
C GLN A 27 -10.74 9.78 -11.37
N ALA A 28 -10.85 9.82 -10.03
CA ALA A 28 -10.73 8.61 -9.23
C ALA A 28 -11.85 7.60 -9.48
N ARG A 29 -13.01 7.98 -10.03
CA ARG A 29 -14.04 7.01 -10.44
C ARG A 29 -13.61 6.20 -11.67
N GLU A 30 -13.00 6.84 -12.65
CA GLU A 30 -12.57 6.20 -13.90
C GLU A 30 -11.24 5.47 -13.74
N LEU A 31 -10.35 5.98 -12.87
CA LEU A 31 -9.00 5.45 -12.67
C LEU A 31 -8.87 4.49 -11.49
N PHE A 32 -9.95 4.19 -10.77
CA PHE A 32 -9.88 3.24 -9.65
C PHE A 32 -9.59 1.84 -10.17
N PHE A 33 -8.54 1.24 -9.62
CA PHE A 33 -8.21 -0.14 -9.90
C PHE A 33 -9.32 -1.07 -9.38
N TRP A 34 -9.61 -2.13 -10.13
CA TRP A 34 -10.60 -3.11 -9.72
C TRP A 34 -10.26 -4.47 -10.32
N ASN A 35 -9.96 -5.41 -9.43
CA ASN A 35 -9.67 -6.79 -9.78
C ASN A 35 -10.25 -7.73 -8.70
N ILE A 36 -9.74 -8.96 -8.61
CA ILE A 36 -10.21 -9.96 -7.64
C ILE A 36 -10.13 -9.50 -6.19
N ASP A 37 -9.12 -8.74 -5.80
CA ASP A 37 -8.96 -8.29 -4.42
C ASP A 37 -10.09 -7.32 -4.06
N GLU A 38 -10.38 -6.33 -4.91
CA GLU A 38 -11.51 -5.41 -4.66
C GLU A 38 -12.87 -6.12 -4.68
N ASP A 39 -13.03 -7.13 -5.53
CA ASP A 39 -14.22 -7.99 -5.58
C ASP A 39 -14.39 -8.77 -4.26
N LEU A 40 -13.32 -9.42 -3.81
CA LEU A 40 -13.20 -10.14 -2.54
C LEU A 40 -13.53 -9.23 -1.35
N PHE A 41 -13.03 -8.00 -1.37
CA PHE A 41 -13.26 -7.03 -0.30
C PHE A 41 -14.72 -6.60 -0.23
N GLY A 42 -15.36 -6.38 -1.38
CA GLY A 42 -16.77 -6.11 -1.47
C GLY A 42 -17.62 -7.25 -0.87
N PHE A 43 -17.31 -8.50 -1.22
CA PHE A 43 -18.00 -9.65 -0.65
C PHE A 43 -17.74 -9.84 0.82
N THR A 44 -16.53 -9.59 1.29
CA THR A 44 -16.20 -9.65 2.71
C THR A 44 -17.01 -8.62 3.50
N ALA A 45 -17.14 -7.41 2.97
CA ALA A 45 -18.00 -6.38 3.56
C ALA A 45 -19.48 -6.76 3.52
N LYS A 46 -19.98 -7.32 2.40
CA LYS A 46 -21.35 -7.83 2.29
C LYS A 46 -21.61 -8.93 3.32
N ARG A 47 -20.68 -9.87 3.47
CA ARG A 47 -20.77 -10.97 4.43
C ARG A 47 -20.93 -10.44 5.87
N ILE A 48 -20.12 -9.45 6.23
CA ILE A 48 -20.15 -8.84 7.57
C ILE A 48 -21.43 -8.02 7.78
N LEU A 49 -21.79 -7.15 6.83
CA LEU A 49 -22.83 -6.13 7.01
C LEU A 49 -24.23 -6.56 6.58
N VAL A 50 -24.33 -7.31 5.49
CA VAL A 50 -25.61 -7.73 4.89
C VAL A 50 -25.96 -9.13 5.39
N ASP A 51 -25.02 -10.07 5.29
CA ASP A 51 -25.29 -11.46 5.67
C ASP A 51 -25.15 -11.69 7.18
N GLN A 52 -24.70 -10.67 7.93
CA GLN A 52 -24.50 -10.69 9.39
C GLN A 52 -23.60 -11.84 9.86
N ARG A 53 -22.57 -12.15 9.06
CA ARG A 53 -21.60 -13.24 9.28
C ARG A 53 -20.19 -12.66 9.45
N PRO A 54 -19.73 -12.41 10.68
CA PRO A 54 -18.38 -11.90 10.93
C PRO A 54 -17.30 -12.88 10.47
N VAL A 55 -16.09 -12.37 10.22
CA VAL A 55 -14.92 -13.14 9.79
C VAL A 55 -13.86 -13.17 10.89
N LEU A 56 -13.17 -14.30 11.04
CA LEU A 56 -12.11 -14.47 12.04
C LEU A 56 -10.70 -14.27 11.46
N ILE A 57 -10.60 -14.29 10.13
CA ILE A 57 -9.37 -14.18 9.35
C ILE A 57 -9.47 -13.00 8.38
N GLY A 58 -8.31 -12.50 7.98
CA GLY A 58 -8.14 -11.55 6.88
C GLY A 58 -8.03 -12.23 5.54
N TYR A 59 -7.24 -11.64 4.66
CA TYR A 59 -7.06 -12.10 3.28
C TYR A 59 -5.89 -13.10 3.17
N PRO A 60 -5.96 -14.03 2.21
CA PRO A 60 -4.90 -15.02 2.01
C PRO A 60 -3.61 -14.34 1.55
N ILE A 61 -2.48 -14.84 2.05
CA ILE A 61 -1.15 -14.60 1.51
C ILE A 61 -0.57 -15.93 1.01
N PRO A 62 0.50 -15.93 0.19
CA PRO A 62 1.04 -17.16 -0.38
C PRO A 62 1.34 -18.24 0.66
N GLY A 63 1.12 -19.51 0.26
CA GLY A 63 1.34 -20.67 1.13
C GLY A 63 0.16 -21.03 2.04
N GLY A 64 -1.03 -20.48 1.78
CA GLY A 64 -2.23 -20.81 2.57
C GLY A 64 -2.25 -20.16 3.95
N ILE A 65 -1.43 -19.12 4.15
CA ILE A 65 -1.43 -18.30 5.36
C ILE A 65 -2.47 -17.19 5.19
N TYR A 66 -3.05 -16.71 6.29
CA TYR A 66 -4.02 -15.61 6.29
C TYR A 66 -3.59 -14.50 7.25
N THR A 67 -3.91 -13.26 6.89
CA THR A 67 -3.73 -12.11 7.79
C THR A 67 -4.81 -12.08 8.88
N GLY A 68 -4.68 -11.13 9.83
CA GLY A 68 -5.73 -10.87 10.82
C GLY A 68 -6.95 -10.19 10.21
N PRO A 69 -8.12 -10.23 10.88
CA PRO A 69 -9.37 -9.73 10.29
C PRO A 69 -9.52 -8.20 10.34
N LEU A 70 -8.51 -7.45 10.81
CA LEU A 70 -8.61 -6.00 11.02
C LEU A 70 -8.96 -5.24 9.74
N PHE A 71 -8.26 -5.53 8.63
CA PHE A 71 -8.48 -4.83 7.37
C PHE A 71 -9.88 -5.08 6.79
N PRO A 72 -10.41 -6.33 6.77
CA PRO A 72 -11.82 -6.59 6.49
C PRO A 72 -12.80 -5.72 7.28
N TYR A 73 -12.58 -5.52 8.58
CA TYR A 73 -13.47 -4.68 9.41
C TYR A 73 -13.34 -3.19 9.11
N ILE A 74 -12.13 -2.70 8.79
CA ILE A 74 -11.93 -1.32 8.34
C ILE A 74 -12.69 -1.08 7.04
N LEU A 75 -12.59 -2.01 6.07
CA LEU A 75 -13.32 -1.91 4.82
C LEU A 75 -14.83 -2.05 5.02
N ALA A 76 -15.29 -3.00 5.83
CA ALA A 76 -16.70 -3.16 6.13
C ALA A 76 -17.29 -1.87 6.73
N LEU A 77 -16.62 -1.24 7.69
CA LEU A 77 -17.06 0.05 8.24
C LEU A 77 -17.24 1.09 7.12
N TRP A 78 -16.28 1.19 6.19
CA TRP A 78 -16.38 2.12 5.08
C TRP A 78 -17.49 1.77 4.08
N TYR A 79 -17.64 0.50 3.72
CA TYR A 79 -18.74 0.03 2.88
C TYR A 79 -20.10 0.29 3.53
N GLY A 80 -20.21 0.22 4.86
CA GLY A 80 -21.42 0.59 5.59
C GLY A 80 -21.77 2.06 5.41
N ILE A 81 -20.79 2.96 5.58
CA ILE A 81 -20.95 4.41 5.31
C ILE A 81 -21.30 4.65 3.83
N ALA A 82 -20.66 3.92 2.93
CA ALA A 82 -20.85 4.01 1.49
C ALA A 82 -22.12 3.32 0.97
N ARG A 83 -22.93 2.69 1.84
CA ARG A 83 -24.10 1.87 1.47
C ARG A 83 -23.78 0.82 0.40
N MET A 84 -22.69 0.09 0.60
CA MET A 84 -22.16 -0.92 -0.31
C MET A 84 -21.75 -0.39 -1.70
N ASN A 85 -21.71 0.93 -1.93
CA ASN A 85 -21.33 1.48 -3.22
C ASN A 85 -19.80 1.48 -3.42
N PRO A 86 -19.25 0.70 -4.40
CA PRO A 86 -17.82 0.62 -4.63
C PRO A 86 -17.21 1.94 -5.16
N PHE A 87 -18.00 2.84 -5.74
CA PHE A 87 -17.51 4.13 -6.24
C PHE A 87 -17.13 5.13 -5.14
N ASN A 88 -17.36 4.78 -3.87
CA ASN A 88 -16.92 5.58 -2.72
C ASN A 88 -15.59 5.09 -2.13
N LEU A 89 -15.07 3.91 -2.52
CA LEU A 89 -13.73 3.45 -2.10
C LEU A 89 -12.58 4.42 -2.46
N PRO A 90 -12.58 5.07 -3.64
CA PRO A 90 -11.51 5.99 -3.99
C PRO A 90 -11.39 7.18 -3.03
N ILE A 91 -12.47 7.56 -2.35
CA ILE A 91 -12.46 8.63 -1.35
C ILE A 91 -11.65 8.20 -0.12
N LEU A 92 -11.88 6.98 0.40
CA LEU A 92 -11.09 6.45 1.52
C LEU A 92 -9.61 6.33 1.16
N ALA A 93 -9.31 5.78 -0.02
CA ALA A 93 -7.94 5.65 -0.49
C ALA A 93 -7.23 7.01 -0.61
N ALA A 94 -7.93 8.03 -1.16
CA ALA A 94 -7.43 9.39 -1.24
C ALA A 94 -7.21 10.03 0.14
N LEU A 95 -8.12 9.81 1.11
CA LEU A 95 -7.98 10.30 2.48
C LEU A 95 -6.74 9.68 3.16
N LEU A 96 -6.58 8.36 3.09
CA LEU A 96 -5.43 7.65 3.67
C LEU A 96 -4.10 8.13 3.03
N GLY A 97 -4.06 8.30 1.70
CA GLY A 97 -2.89 8.83 1.01
C GLY A 97 -2.55 10.28 1.40
N THR A 98 -3.56 11.12 1.63
CA THR A 98 -3.38 12.51 2.08
C THR A 98 -2.90 12.59 3.52
N VAL A 99 -3.46 11.78 4.42
CA VAL A 99 -2.98 11.67 5.82
C VAL A 99 -1.53 11.17 5.84
N THR A 100 -1.20 10.19 4.99
CA THR A 100 0.17 9.71 4.84
C THR A 100 1.10 10.83 4.36
N THR A 101 0.70 11.62 3.36
CA THR A 101 1.46 12.80 2.89
C THR A 101 1.76 13.79 4.03
N PHE A 102 0.76 14.07 4.86
CA PHE A 102 0.94 14.92 6.04
C PHE A 102 1.92 14.33 7.05
N LEU A 103 1.86 13.01 7.28
CA LEU A 103 2.81 12.32 8.14
C LEU A 103 4.23 12.30 7.55
N VAL A 104 4.41 12.18 6.23
CA VAL A 104 5.72 12.30 5.58
C VAL A 104 6.35 13.66 5.92
N TYR A 105 5.58 14.75 5.88
CA TYR A 105 6.05 16.06 6.32
C TYR A 105 6.51 16.06 7.78
N ILE A 106 5.66 15.55 8.70
CA ILE A 106 5.96 15.54 10.14
C ILE A 106 7.22 14.72 10.41
N VAL A 107 7.28 13.51 9.87
CA VAL A 107 8.36 12.55 10.10
C VAL A 107 9.64 13.06 9.47
N GLY A 108 9.64 13.41 8.18
CA GLY A 108 10.81 13.95 7.49
C GLY A 108 11.36 15.20 8.16
N LYS A 109 10.49 16.12 8.62
CA LYS A 109 10.90 17.28 9.40
C LYS A 109 11.61 16.88 10.69
N LYS A 110 11.04 15.94 11.44
CA LYS A 110 11.47 15.61 12.79
C LYS A 110 12.70 14.73 12.81
N ILE A 111 12.70 13.61 12.08
CA ILE A 111 13.80 12.65 12.11
C ILE A 111 15.06 13.18 11.40
N CYS A 112 14.89 14.07 10.41
CA CYS A 112 16.01 14.74 9.74
C CYS A 112 16.33 16.13 10.30
N ALA A 113 15.66 16.56 11.38
CA ALA A 113 15.82 17.87 12.02
C ALA A 113 15.81 19.06 11.02
N SER A 114 14.99 18.98 9.97
CA SER A 114 15.02 19.92 8.84
C SER A 114 13.63 20.15 8.27
N LYS A 115 13.10 21.37 8.41
CA LYS A 115 11.80 21.76 7.83
C LYS A 115 11.80 21.58 6.31
N LEU A 116 12.90 21.91 5.65
CA LEU A 116 13.05 21.75 4.19
C LEU A 116 12.90 20.30 3.78
N VAL A 117 13.55 19.36 4.48
CA VAL A 117 13.45 17.92 4.18
C VAL A 117 12.01 17.44 4.35
N GLY A 118 11.31 17.85 5.41
CA GLY A 118 9.90 17.52 5.57
C GLY A 118 9.02 18.03 4.44
N VAL A 119 9.19 19.29 4.01
CA VAL A 119 8.41 19.86 2.90
C VAL A 119 8.71 19.13 1.58
N VAL A 120 9.99 18.99 1.24
CA VAL A 120 10.40 18.36 -0.03
C VAL A 120 10.01 16.88 -0.08
N ALA A 121 10.12 16.15 1.03
CA ALA A 121 9.67 14.75 1.11
C ALA A 121 8.16 14.64 0.88
N ALA A 122 7.38 15.54 1.49
CA ALA A 122 5.94 15.55 1.29
C ALA A 122 5.57 15.89 -0.17
N VAL A 123 6.31 16.79 -0.84
CA VAL A 123 6.14 17.07 -2.27
C VAL A 123 6.41 15.83 -3.11
N PHE A 124 7.55 15.15 -2.89
CA PHE A 124 7.87 13.91 -3.60
C PHE A 124 6.78 12.85 -3.40
N PHE A 125 6.32 12.63 -2.17
CA PHE A 125 5.29 11.63 -1.88
C PHE A 125 3.90 12.03 -2.39
N ALA A 126 3.54 13.31 -2.37
CA ALA A 126 2.25 13.80 -2.84
C ALA A 126 2.08 13.64 -4.35
N PHE A 127 3.16 13.90 -5.10
CA PHE A 127 3.09 14.07 -6.55
C PHE A 127 3.82 13.00 -7.35
N ALA A 128 4.55 12.07 -6.73
CA ALA A 128 5.01 10.86 -7.44
C ALA A 128 3.82 10.16 -8.09
N PHE A 129 3.88 9.92 -9.40
CA PHE A 129 2.78 9.27 -10.11
C PHE A 129 2.61 7.83 -9.61
N LEU A 130 3.72 7.15 -9.30
CA LEU A 130 3.70 5.83 -8.68
C LEU A 130 2.91 5.80 -7.37
N VAL A 131 3.14 6.75 -6.46
CA VAL A 131 2.38 6.84 -5.20
C VAL A 131 0.90 7.11 -5.47
N ASN A 132 0.58 7.89 -6.51
CA ASN A 132 -0.78 8.17 -6.93
C ASN A 132 -1.47 6.94 -7.54
N ILE A 133 -0.78 6.10 -8.29
CA ILE A 133 -1.27 4.80 -8.78
C ILE A 133 -1.64 3.92 -7.58
N TYR A 134 -0.73 3.71 -6.63
CA TYR A 134 -1.01 2.89 -5.45
C TYR A 134 -2.02 3.52 -4.48
N SER A 135 -2.30 4.83 -4.57
CA SER A 135 -3.41 5.46 -3.85
C SER A 135 -4.77 5.24 -4.53
N ARG A 136 -4.82 4.59 -5.69
CA ARG A 136 -6.05 4.20 -6.44
C ARG A 136 -6.33 2.70 -6.35
N VAL A 137 -5.61 2.02 -5.46
CA VAL A 137 -5.80 0.62 -5.06
C VAL A 137 -6.09 0.66 -3.56
N LEU A 138 -7.21 0.09 -3.15
CA LEU A 138 -7.58 0.03 -1.74
C LEU A 138 -7.46 -1.40 -1.24
N THR A 139 -6.23 -1.78 -0.89
CA THR A 139 -5.88 -3.09 -0.33
C THR A 139 -5.25 -2.91 1.05
N GLU A 140 -4.90 -4.01 1.70
CA GLU A 140 -4.18 -4.01 2.96
C GLU A 140 -2.87 -3.21 2.86
N LEU A 141 -2.27 -3.12 1.67
CA LEU A 141 -1.08 -2.30 1.42
C LEU A 141 -1.33 -0.79 1.56
N THR A 142 -2.58 -0.31 1.54
CA THR A 142 -2.86 1.13 1.64
C THR A 142 -2.49 1.71 3.01
N LEU A 143 -2.53 0.92 4.08
CA LEU A 143 -2.21 1.39 5.45
C LEU A 143 -0.71 1.31 5.77
N VAL A 144 0.05 0.45 5.10
CA VAL A 144 1.44 0.16 5.50
C VAL A 144 2.39 1.36 5.44
N PRO A 145 2.30 2.32 4.48
CA PRO A 145 3.15 3.51 4.47
C PRO A 145 2.92 4.40 5.70
N LEU A 146 1.67 4.52 6.14
CA LEU A 146 1.28 5.28 7.32
C LEU A 146 1.86 4.64 8.58
N LEU A 147 1.75 3.32 8.70
CA LEU A 147 2.29 2.56 9.83
C LEU A 147 3.81 2.66 9.90
N ALA A 148 4.51 2.57 8.76
CA ALA A 148 5.96 2.75 8.68
C ALA A 148 6.40 4.13 9.21
N LEU A 149 5.70 5.21 8.83
CA LEU A 149 5.96 6.57 9.32
C LEU A 149 5.78 6.71 10.83
N LEU A 150 4.72 6.10 11.40
CA LEU A 150 4.50 6.08 12.84
C LEU A 150 5.61 5.32 13.57
N VAL A 151 6.04 4.18 13.05
CA VAL A 151 7.16 3.41 13.61
C VAL A 151 8.45 4.24 13.58
N TYR A 152 8.78 4.88 12.44
CA TYR A 152 9.95 5.76 12.34
C TYR A 152 9.93 6.87 13.38
N LEU A 153 8.78 7.53 13.54
CA LEU A 153 8.60 8.63 14.46
C LEU A 153 8.79 8.20 15.93
N ILE A 154 8.17 7.09 16.32
CA ILE A 154 8.23 6.63 17.71
C ILE A 154 9.61 6.05 18.03
N LEU A 155 10.25 5.33 17.10
CA LEU A 155 11.64 4.92 17.24
C LEU A 155 12.56 6.13 17.44
N TYR A 156 12.43 7.15 16.59
CA TYR A 156 13.24 8.36 16.72
C TYR A 156 13.06 9.06 18.08
N GLN A 157 11.83 9.13 18.62
CA GLN A 157 11.57 9.71 19.93
C GLN A 157 12.22 8.96 21.10
N ASN A 158 12.41 7.64 20.96
CA ASN A 158 13.04 6.81 21.99
C ASN A 158 14.56 6.72 21.81
N ILE A 159 15.08 6.87 20.59
CA ILE A 159 16.53 6.92 20.31
C ILE A 159 17.09 8.31 20.64
N THR A 160 16.34 9.38 20.33
CA THR A 160 16.76 10.77 20.57
C THR A 160 15.79 11.48 21.52
N PRO A 161 16.14 11.61 22.81
CA PRO A 161 15.33 12.42 23.71
C PRO A 161 15.30 13.88 23.24
N VAL A 162 14.10 14.44 23.13
CA VAL A 162 13.91 15.90 23.21
C VAL A 162 14.16 16.28 24.66
N PRO A 163 15.02 17.29 24.96
CA PRO A 163 15.18 17.80 26.32
C PRO A 163 13.80 18.12 26.90
N GLU A 164 13.50 17.65 28.12
CA GLU A 164 12.34 18.15 28.85
C GLU A 164 12.50 19.67 28.93
N SER A 165 11.48 20.42 28.50
CA SER A 165 11.42 21.85 28.80
C SER A 165 11.60 21.98 30.31
N PRO A 166 12.46 22.88 30.82
CA PRO A 166 12.45 23.17 32.24
C PRO A 166 11.01 23.52 32.62
N ALA A 167 10.56 22.97 33.75
CA ALA A 167 9.31 23.38 34.37
C ALA A 167 9.37 24.90 34.50
N ILE A 168 8.55 25.58 33.70
CA ILE A 168 8.26 26.98 33.94
C ILE A 168 7.35 26.95 35.15
N ASP A 169 7.82 27.51 36.25
CA ASP A 169 7.06 27.77 37.45
C ASP A 169 5.70 28.38 37.05
N ASP A 170 4.61 27.66 37.39
CA ASP A 170 3.27 27.95 36.93
C ASP A 170 2.74 29.22 37.62
N GLY A 171 2.74 30.33 36.89
CA GLY A 171 2.17 31.61 37.32
C GLY A 171 1.15 32.24 36.35
N ASP A 172 0.70 31.53 35.31
CA ASP A 172 -0.42 32.00 34.47
C ASP A 172 -1.18 30.81 33.88
N GLU A 173 -2.17 30.31 34.63
CA GLU A 173 -3.16 29.35 34.14
C GLU A 173 -3.98 29.97 33.00
N ARG A 174 -3.58 29.72 31.76
CA ARG A 174 -4.50 29.72 30.61
C ARG A 174 -4.70 28.29 30.13
N LYS A 175 -5.75 27.67 30.66
CA LYS A 175 -6.31 26.39 30.19
C LYS A 175 -6.63 26.50 28.70
N SER A 176 -5.91 25.74 27.86
CA SER A 176 -6.32 25.49 26.47
C SER A 176 -6.68 24.01 26.30
N PHE A 177 -7.93 23.80 25.91
CA PHE A 177 -8.49 22.53 25.46
C PHE A 177 -7.72 22.13 24.19
N TRP A 178 -7.08 20.94 24.19
CA TRP A 178 -6.30 20.30 23.10
C TRP A 178 -4.75 20.29 23.13
N GLY A 179 -4.06 20.68 24.21
CA GLY A 179 -2.70 20.18 24.49
C GLY A 179 -1.58 20.42 23.44
N PHE A 180 -1.81 21.25 22.41
CA PHE A 180 -0.81 21.61 21.40
C PHE A 180 -0.07 22.90 21.81
N ARG A 181 1.09 22.77 22.48
CA ARG A 181 2.04 23.88 22.62
C ARG A 181 2.82 24.06 21.31
N TYR A 182 2.40 24.99 20.46
CA TYR A 182 3.21 25.48 19.34
C TYR A 182 4.14 26.62 19.81
N GLY A 183 5.28 26.26 20.39
CA GLY A 183 6.40 27.18 20.55
C GLY A 183 7.21 27.25 19.24
N VAL A 184 7.00 28.29 18.43
CA VAL A 184 8.01 28.71 17.44
C VAL A 184 8.92 29.68 18.19
N SER A 185 9.90 29.15 18.90
CA SER A 185 11.07 29.94 19.28
C SER A 185 12.03 29.92 18.10
N ASP A 186 12.41 31.10 17.62
CA ASP A 186 13.55 31.29 16.72
C ASP A 186 14.78 30.57 17.30
N PHE A 187 15.06 29.37 16.81
CA PHE A 187 16.31 28.68 17.05
C PHE A 187 17.36 29.34 16.16
N LYS A 188 17.85 30.52 16.58
CA LYS A 188 19.19 30.95 16.18
C LYS A 188 20.14 29.80 16.52
N THR A 189 20.93 29.43 15.53
CA THR A 189 21.91 28.34 15.49
C THR A 189 22.84 28.31 16.72
N LYS A 190 22.38 27.72 17.82
CA LYS A 190 23.29 27.20 18.85
C LYS A 190 23.50 25.72 18.57
N LYS A 191 24.72 25.37 18.14
CA LYS A 191 25.21 23.98 18.11
C LYS A 191 24.84 23.31 19.44
N PRO A 192 24.29 22.09 19.45
CA PRO A 192 24.12 21.36 20.70
C PRO A 192 25.51 21.13 21.30
N ARG A 193 25.81 21.79 22.42
CA ARG A 193 26.96 21.43 23.25
C ARG A 193 26.70 20.01 23.74
N LEU A 194 27.58 19.08 23.35
CA LEU A 194 27.66 17.78 23.96
C LEU A 194 27.86 17.97 25.46
N LEU A 195 26.86 17.59 26.25
CA LEU A 195 27.06 17.31 27.66
C LEU A 195 28.10 16.20 27.75
N SER A 196 29.13 16.47 28.55
CA SER A 196 30.17 15.54 28.95
C SER A 196 29.56 14.22 29.44
N ARG A 197 30.26 13.11 29.16
CA ARG A 197 30.03 11.80 29.78
C ARG A 197 29.96 11.99 31.31
N GLY A 198 28.77 11.94 31.89
CA GLY A 198 28.62 12.12 33.34
C GLY A 198 27.20 12.27 33.88
N VAL A 199 26.22 12.68 33.06
CA VAL A 199 24.82 12.74 33.52
C VAL A 199 23.93 11.98 32.54
N LEU A 200 23.78 10.67 32.79
CA LEU A 200 22.69 9.87 32.24
C LEU A 200 21.39 10.41 32.86
N THR A 201 20.84 11.48 32.30
CA THR A 201 19.47 11.88 32.58
C THR A 201 18.59 10.67 32.26
N LYS A 202 17.87 10.16 33.27
CA LYS A 202 17.04 8.95 33.22
C LYS A 202 16.06 9.08 32.05
N HIS A 203 16.40 8.50 30.90
CA HIS A 203 15.67 8.68 29.65
C HIS A 203 14.30 8.01 29.79
N LYS A 204 13.23 8.80 29.87
CA LYS A 204 11.88 8.25 29.99
C LYS A 204 11.40 7.78 28.61
N PRO A 205 10.97 6.52 28.48
CA PRO A 205 10.43 6.01 27.22
C PRO A 205 9.17 6.77 26.82
N LYS A 206 9.01 7.05 25.53
CA LYS A 206 7.88 7.82 24.98
C LYS A 206 7.08 6.96 24.01
N HIS A 207 5.76 6.91 24.20
CA HIS A 207 4.82 6.27 23.26
C HIS A 207 5.10 4.80 22.92
N LEU A 208 5.83 4.05 23.76
CA LEU A 208 6.14 2.63 23.48
C LEU A 208 4.90 1.73 23.46
N LEU A 209 3.85 2.05 24.23
CA LEU A 209 2.57 1.34 24.14
C LEU A 209 1.88 1.58 22.79
N LEU A 210 1.92 2.82 22.30
CA LEU A 210 1.42 3.18 20.97
C LEU A 210 2.23 2.48 19.87
N LEU A 211 3.56 2.35 20.03
CA LEU A 211 4.38 1.55 19.11
C LEU A 211 3.89 0.10 19.05
N GLY A 212 3.60 -0.50 20.21
CA GLY A 212 3.00 -1.84 20.27
C GLY A 212 1.66 -1.92 19.54
N MET A 213 0.76 -0.95 19.74
CA MET A 213 -0.52 -0.90 19.02
C MET A 213 -0.34 -0.76 17.49
N VAL A 214 0.59 0.09 17.04
CA VAL A 214 0.91 0.25 15.63
C VAL A 214 1.43 -1.06 15.03
N LEU A 215 2.31 -1.77 15.75
CA LEU A 215 2.83 -3.07 15.30
C LEU A 215 1.74 -4.15 15.27
N VAL A 216 0.82 -4.17 16.25
CA VAL A 216 -0.34 -5.08 16.22
C VAL A 216 -1.17 -4.83 14.98
N VAL A 217 -1.53 -3.58 14.71
CA VAL A 217 -2.28 -3.19 13.51
C VAL A 217 -1.52 -3.61 12.25
N ALA A 218 -0.21 -3.39 12.20
CA ALA A 218 0.62 -3.72 11.05
C ALA A 218 0.64 -5.22 10.75
N VAL A 219 0.89 -6.06 11.76
CA VAL A 219 0.93 -7.53 11.61
C VAL A 219 -0.44 -8.12 11.29
N GLN A 220 -1.53 -7.54 11.81
CA GLN A 220 -2.88 -7.97 11.44
C GLN A 220 -3.26 -7.61 10.02
N ASN A 221 -2.71 -6.53 9.50
CA ASN A 221 -3.14 -5.95 8.24
C ASN A 221 -2.48 -6.66 7.05
N GLU A 222 -1.15 -6.78 7.04
CA GLU A 222 -0.43 -7.24 5.84
C GLU A 222 0.92 -7.90 6.17
N GLY A 223 1.36 -8.88 5.36
CA GLY A 223 2.55 -9.69 5.63
C GLY A 223 3.89 -8.96 5.56
N SER A 224 4.11 -8.07 4.59
CA SER A 224 5.32 -7.25 4.47
C SER A 224 5.55 -6.36 5.70
N SER A 225 4.50 -6.06 6.48
CA SER A 225 4.58 -5.31 7.73
C SER A 225 5.39 -6.00 8.83
N LEU A 226 5.74 -7.29 8.68
CA LEU A 226 6.73 -7.96 9.54
C LEU A 226 8.10 -7.27 9.48
N SER A 227 8.42 -6.57 8.38
CA SER A 227 9.61 -5.71 8.28
C SER A 227 9.64 -4.60 9.33
N LEU A 228 8.48 -4.08 9.76
CA LEU A 228 8.39 -3.06 10.80
C LEU A 228 8.68 -3.64 12.19
N LEU A 229 8.25 -4.88 12.45
CA LEU A 229 8.60 -5.59 13.68
C LEU A 229 10.11 -5.83 13.74
N ALA A 230 10.69 -6.34 12.64
CA ALA A 230 12.14 -6.50 12.51
C ALA A 230 12.88 -5.17 12.70
N LEU A 231 12.36 -4.06 12.14
CA LEU A 231 12.93 -2.72 12.29
C LEU A 231 12.99 -2.30 13.75
N VAL A 232 11.91 -2.51 14.51
CA VAL A 232 11.87 -2.16 15.94
C VAL A 232 12.85 -3.01 16.73
N VAL A 233 12.92 -4.32 16.49
CA VAL A 233 13.84 -5.24 17.17
C VAL A 233 15.29 -4.88 16.87
N VAL A 234 15.66 -4.74 15.59
CA VAL A 234 17.03 -4.40 15.17
C VAL A 234 17.41 -3.00 15.68
N SER A 235 16.51 -2.02 15.63
CA SER A 235 16.76 -0.70 16.19
C SER A 235 16.98 -0.74 17.70
N TRP A 236 16.22 -1.56 18.43
CA TRP A 236 16.43 -1.74 19.86
C TRP A 236 17.78 -2.41 20.17
N LEU A 237 18.19 -3.41 19.39
CA LEU A 237 19.50 -4.07 19.54
C LEU A 237 20.67 -3.11 19.28
N ILE A 238 20.54 -2.22 18.30
CA ILE A 238 21.58 -1.24 17.92
C ILE A 238 21.63 -0.06 18.90
N PHE A 239 20.48 0.55 19.20
CA PHE A 239 20.42 1.80 19.96
C PHE A 239 20.18 1.62 21.46
N ARG A 240 19.77 0.42 21.90
CA ARG A 240 19.61 0.04 23.32
C ARG A 240 18.76 1.04 24.12
N PHE A 241 17.72 1.60 23.52
CA PHE A 241 16.81 2.51 24.22
C PHE A 241 15.98 1.75 25.28
N PRO A 242 15.62 2.40 26.41
CA PRO A 242 14.98 1.72 27.52
C PRO A 242 13.56 1.27 27.18
N VAL A 243 13.22 0.02 27.52
CA VAL A 243 11.88 -0.55 27.37
C VAL A 243 11.44 -1.14 28.71
N PRO A 244 10.46 -0.55 29.41
CA PRO A 244 9.98 -1.07 30.68
C PRO A 244 9.33 -2.45 30.51
N ARG A 245 9.61 -3.38 31.44
CA ARG A 245 9.01 -4.72 31.44
C ARG A 245 7.47 -4.68 31.43
N ALA A 246 6.87 -3.78 32.21
CA ALA A 246 5.42 -3.59 32.23
C ALA A 246 4.87 -3.21 30.84
N THR A 247 5.60 -2.42 30.06
CA THR A 247 5.20 -2.09 28.69
C THR A 247 5.30 -3.30 27.78
N LEU A 248 6.37 -4.10 27.87
CA LEU A 248 6.50 -5.34 27.09
C LEU A 248 5.35 -6.30 27.38
N VAL A 249 5.00 -6.48 28.66
CA VAL A 249 3.87 -7.34 29.06
C VAL A 249 2.56 -6.84 28.47
N ARG A 250 2.27 -5.53 28.56
CA ARG A 250 1.05 -4.93 27.97
C ARG A 250 1.01 -5.09 26.46
N VAL A 251 2.13 -4.86 25.77
CA VAL A 251 2.21 -5.06 24.32
C VAL A 251 2.01 -6.53 23.95
N GLY A 252 2.63 -7.46 24.68
CA GLY A 252 2.42 -8.90 24.50
C GLY A 252 0.95 -9.32 24.71
N MET A 253 0.29 -8.79 25.74
CA MET A 253 -1.15 -9.01 25.96
C MET A 253 -1.99 -8.46 24.81
N LEU A 254 -1.66 -7.27 24.28
CA LEU A 254 -2.34 -6.71 23.11
C LEU A 254 -2.15 -7.59 21.88
N PHE A 255 -0.93 -8.06 21.61
CA PHE A 255 -0.67 -9.00 20.52
C PHE A 255 -1.52 -10.26 20.66
N ALA A 256 -1.51 -10.89 21.83
CA ALA A 256 -2.29 -12.10 22.09
C ALA A 256 -3.80 -11.85 21.93
N ALA A 257 -4.33 -10.77 22.51
CA ALA A 257 -5.75 -10.45 22.45
C ALA A 257 -6.24 -10.18 21.03
N PHE A 258 -5.48 -9.41 20.24
CA PHE A 258 -5.88 -9.08 18.87
C PHE A 258 -5.77 -10.30 17.94
N HIS A 259 -4.78 -11.19 18.12
CA HIS A 259 -4.62 -12.37 17.28
C HIS A 259 -5.43 -13.59 17.75
N LEU A 260 -6.25 -13.44 18.79
CA LEU A 260 -7.10 -14.50 19.31
C LEU A 260 -8.12 -15.00 18.27
N SER A 261 -8.55 -14.14 17.34
CA SER A 261 -9.43 -14.53 16.24
C SER A 261 -8.79 -15.61 15.35
N LEU A 262 -7.49 -15.49 15.06
CA LEU A 262 -6.74 -16.47 14.29
C LEU A 262 -6.63 -17.79 15.04
N VAL A 263 -6.40 -17.74 16.36
CA VAL A 263 -6.37 -18.94 17.21
C VAL A 263 -7.73 -19.64 17.21
N PHE A 264 -8.82 -18.91 17.37
CA PHE A 264 -10.16 -19.50 17.31
C PHE A 264 -10.52 -20.07 15.94
N PHE A 265 -10.09 -19.41 14.87
CA PHE A 265 -10.22 -19.95 13.53
C PHE A 265 -9.46 -21.28 13.43
N ASP A 266 -8.19 -21.29 13.83
CA ASP A 266 -7.32 -22.45 13.69
C ASP A 266 -7.85 -23.67 14.48
N LEU A 267 -8.30 -23.45 15.71
CA LEU A 267 -8.91 -24.49 16.56
C LEU A 267 -10.20 -25.10 15.94
N ARG A 268 -10.93 -24.32 15.14
CA ARG A 268 -12.17 -24.78 14.48
C ARG A 268 -11.92 -25.46 13.13
N HIS A 269 -10.73 -25.30 12.56
CA HIS A 269 -10.39 -25.78 11.22
C HIS A 269 -9.21 -26.75 11.27
N ASP A 270 -9.15 -27.59 12.31
CA ASP A 270 -8.13 -28.63 12.47
C ASP A 270 -6.70 -28.10 12.27
N PHE A 271 -6.39 -26.98 12.94
CA PHE A 271 -5.08 -26.34 12.91
C PHE A 271 -4.58 -25.98 11.49
N PHE A 272 -5.50 -25.65 10.58
CA PHE A 272 -5.18 -25.29 9.20
C PHE A 272 -4.12 -24.20 9.06
N LEU A 273 -4.22 -23.08 9.79
CA LEU A 273 -3.27 -21.97 9.72
C LEU A 273 -1.90 -22.39 10.24
N LEU A 274 -1.85 -23.14 11.36
CA LEU A 274 -0.59 -23.66 11.90
C LEU A 274 0.06 -24.64 10.91
N LYS A 275 -0.70 -25.57 10.33
CA LYS A 275 -0.22 -26.51 9.31
C LYS A 275 0.32 -25.76 8.09
N SER A 276 -0.41 -24.78 7.58
CA SER A 276 0.03 -23.93 6.46
C SER A 276 1.30 -23.15 6.78
N PHE A 277 1.39 -22.56 7.98
CA PHE A 277 2.57 -21.85 8.43
C PHE A 277 3.80 -22.77 8.58
N LEU A 278 3.64 -23.98 9.12
CA LEU A 278 4.73 -24.95 9.20
C LEU A 278 5.18 -25.41 7.80
N ASN A 279 4.21 -25.62 6.90
CA ASN A 279 4.48 -26.00 5.51
C ASN A 279 5.13 -24.87 4.70
N PHE A 280 4.94 -23.61 5.09
CA PHE A 280 5.57 -22.46 4.45
C PHE A 280 7.11 -22.51 4.54
N PHE A 281 7.65 -22.98 5.66
CA PHE A 281 9.10 -23.11 5.86
C PHE A 281 9.69 -24.38 5.25
N SER A 282 8.86 -25.25 4.66
CA SER A 282 9.34 -26.36 3.85
C SER A 282 9.92 -25.80 2.55
N VAL A 283 11.25 -25.71 2.50
CA VAL A 283 11.99 -25.11 1.39
C VAL A 283 11.64 -25.83 0.08
N LYS A 284 10.94 -25.15 -0.83
CA LYS A 284 10.48 -25.77 -2.08
C LYS A 284 11.56 -25.87 -3.15
N SER A 285 12.59 -25.03 -3.14
CA SER A 285 13.70 -25.07 -4.13
C SER A 285 14.90 -24.19 -3.75
N PRO A 286 15.82 -24.64 -2.86
CA PRO A 286 16.96 -23.82 -2.45
C PRO A 286 17.94 -23.51 -3.60
N ALA A 287 18.09 -24.42 -4.57
CA ALA A 287 19.01 -24.27 -5.70
C ALA A 287 18.59 -23.17 -6.70
N ALA A 288 17.29 -22.93 -6.89
CA ALA A 288 16.77 -21.90 -7.80
C ALA A 288 16.99 -20.47 -7.26
N VAL A 289 17.16 -20.35 -5.94
CA VAL A 289 17.24 -19.05 -5.23
C VAL A 289 18.63 -18.42 -5.38
N PHE A 290 19.67 -19.24 -5.30
CA PHE A 290 21.06 -18.80 -5.48
C PHE A 290 21.48 -18.72 -6.95
N SER A 291 20.54 -18.92 -7.89
CA SER A 291 20.82 -18.68 -9.30
C SER A 291 21.12 -17.20 -9.54
N PHE A 292 22.05 -16.94 -10.46
CA PHE A 292 22.45 -15.57 -10.79
C PHE A 292 21.27 -14.71 -11.27
N SER A 293 20.32 -15.30 -12.00
CA SER A 293 19.12 -14.62 -12.48
C SER A 293 18.20 -14.17 -11.34
N THR A 294 17.90 -15.05 -10.38
CA THR A 294 17.08 -14.72 -9.20
C THR A 294 17.75 -13.64 -8.34
N LEU A 295 19.06 -13.76 -8.14
CA LEU A 295 19.83 -12.76 -7.38
C LEU A 295 19.83 -11.41 -8.10
N SER A 296 20.06 -11.40 -9.41
CA SER A 296 20.02 -10.20 -10.24
C SER A 296 18.66 -9.52 -10.18
N ASN A 297 17.57 -10.27 -10.35
CA ASN A 297 16.20 -9.75 -10.23
C ASN A 297 15.96 -9.13 -8.85
N THR A 298 16.38 -9.81 -7.78
CA THR A 298 16.27 -9.31 -6.39
C THR A 298 16.92 -7.93 -6.21
N PHE A 299 18.13 -7.75 -6.73
CA PHE A 299 18.84 -6.48 -6.62
C PHE A 299 18.28 -5.39 -7.55
N GLN A 300 17.66 -5.76 -8.67
CA GLN A 300 17.11 -4.80 -9.64
C GLN A 300 15.77 -4.20 -9.19
N VAL A 301 14.95 -4.91 -8.41
CA VAL A 301 13.60 -4.43 -8.05
C VAL A 301 13.66 -3.11 -7.27
N PHE A 302 14.64 -2.93 -6.37
CA PHE A 302 14.71 -1.71 -5.56
C PHE A 302 15.10 -0.47 -6.37
N PRO A 303 16.20 -0.47 -7.16
CA PRO A 303 16.50 0.63 -8.06
C PRO A 303 15.42 0.86 -9.12
N ALA A 304 14.77 -0.20 -9.62
CA ALA A 304 13.64 -0.08 -10.53
C ALA A 304 12.45 0.66 -9.89
N ALA A 305 12.09 0.32 -8.65
CA ALA A 305 11.03 1.00 -7.91
C ALA A 305 11.38 2.47 -7.62
N VAL A 306 12.63 2.77 -7.24
CA VAL A 306 13.08 4.17 -7.07
C VAL A 306 13.05 4.93 -8.41
N SER A 307 13.41 4.28 -9.52
CA SER A 307 13.32 4.88 -10.86
C SER A 307 11.88 5.23 -11.23
N ARG A 308 10.96 4.29 -11.01
CA ARG A 308 9.51 4.47 -11.24
C ARG A 308 8.87 5.47 -10.28
N PHE A 309 9.40 5.60 -9.07
CA PHE A 309 9.03 6.65 -8.12
C PHE A 309 9.41 8.04 -8.64
N LEU A 310 10.56 8.17 -9.33
CA LEU A 310 10.99 9.42 -9.96
C LEU A 310 10.16 9.76 -11.19
N VAL A 311 9.99 8.79 -12.10
CA VAL A 311 9.19 8.93 -13.33
C VAL A 311 8.64 7.56 -13.69
N ILE A 312 7.33 7.47 -13.89
CA ILE A 312 6.71 6.21 -14.31
C ILE A 312 7.23 5.77 -15.68
N SER A 313 7.37 4.47 -15.86
CA SER A 313 7.86 3.87 -17.10
C SER A 313 6.81 2.91 -17.67
N GLY A 314 6.71 2.83 -19.00
CA GLY A 314 5.80 1.94 -19.70
C GLY A 314 4.42 2.56 -19.98
N GLN A 315 3.39 1.72 -20.05
CA GLN A 315 2.05 2.12 -20.45
C GLN A 315 1.40 3.06 -19.44
N ASN A 316 0.72 4.10 -19.90
CA ASN A 316 -0.01 5.02 -19.01
C ASN A 316 -1.41 4.49 -18.62
N ASP A 317 -1.48 3.22 -18.26
CA ASP A 317 -2.70 2.53 -17.80
C ASP A 317 -2.50 2.06 -16.35
N ILE A 318 -3.43 2.42 -15.46
CA ILE A 318 -3.32 2.14 -14.03
C ILE A 318 -3.18 0.64 -13.76
N ALA A 319 -3.99 -0.20 -14.41
CA ALA A 319 -4.00 -1.63 -14.15
C ALA A 319 -2.73 -2.31 -14.68
N ALA A 320 -2.23 -1.91 -15.85
CA ALA A 320 -0.96 -2.37 -16.41
C ALA A 320 0.26 -2.02 -15.53
N GLN A 321 0.17 -0.93 -14.77
CA GLN A 321 1.23 -0.51 -13.85
C GLN A 321 1.27 -1.29 -12.54
N ILE A 322 0.18 -1.96 -12.17
CA ILE A 322 0.03 -2.66 -10.88
C ILE A 322 0.11 -4.17 -11.05
N LEU A 323 -0.59 -4.74 -12.04
CA LEU A 323 -0.78 -6.20 -12.12
C LEU A 323 0.53 -6.98 -12.25
N PRO A 324 0.65 -8.15 -11.59
CA PRO A 324 1.88 -8.95 -11.59
C PRO A 324 2.11 -9.79 -12.83
N CYS A 325 1.29 -9.63 -13.87
CA CYS A 325 1.40 -10.44 -15.07
C CYS A 325 2.78 -10.34 -15.72
N ALA A 326 3.30 -11.48 -16.18
CA ALA A 326 4.66 -11.58 -16.69
C ALA A 326 4.92 -10.63 -17.87
N ASP A 327 3.98 -10.51 -18.81
CA ASP A 327 4.03 -9.59 -19.95
C ASP A 327 4.03 -8.12 -19.50
N LEU A 328 3.15 -7.74 -18.57
CA LEU A 328 3.07 -6.37 -18.05
C LEU A 328 4.28 -5.99 -17.20
N VAL A 329 4.80 -6.92 -16.41
CA VAL A 329 6.04 -6.76 -15.61
C VAL A 329 7.24 -6.58 -16.55
N ALA A 330 7.36 -7.43 -17.58
CA ALA A 330 8.43 -7.33 -18.55
C ALA A 330 8.36 -6.00 -19.32
N ALA A 331 7.19 -5.62 -19.80
CA ALA A 331 6.98 -4.38 -20.55
C ALA A 331 7.35 -3.14 -19.72
N ARG A 332 6.89 -3.05 -18.47
CA ARG A 332 7.18 -1.88 -17.62
C ARG A 332 8.62 -1.84 -17.11
N THR A 333 9.28 -2.98 -16.95
CA THR A 333 10.68 -3.07 -16.55
C THR A 333 11.61 -2.68 -17.70
N ALA A 334 11.34 -3.20 -18.91
CA ALA A 334 12.08 -2.86 -20.12
C ALA A 334 11.92 -1.38 -20.51
N ALA A 335 10.80 -0.76 -20.14
CA ALA A 335 10.55 0.65 -20.39
C ALA A 335 11.32 1.61 -19.46
N ILE A 336 12.02 1.12 -18.42
CA ILE A 336 12.79 1.98 -17.51
C ILE A 336 14.02 2.53 -18.25
N PRO A 337 14.16 3.86 -18.42
CA PRO A 337 15.34 4.43 -19.05
C PRO A 337 16.62 4.09 -18.26
N PRO A 338 17.71 3.63 -18.90
CA PRO A 338 18.95 3.28 -18.20
C PRO A 338 19.51 4.42 -17.34
N VAL A 339 19.33 5.67 -17.79
CA VAL A 339 19.74 6.87 -17.05
C VAL A 339 19.00 6.98 -15.71
N LEU A 340 17.68 6.69 -15.68
CA LEU A 340 16.90 6.72 -14.44
C LEU A 340 17.29 5.56 -13.51
N PHE A 341 17.55 4.38 -14.07
CA PHE A 341 18.03 3.23 -13.28
C PHE A 341 19.35 3.54 -12.57
N TRP A 342 20.36 4.04 -13.30
CA TRP A 342 21.65 4.38 -12.69
C TRP A 342 21.57 5.59 -11.75
N LEU A 343 20.68 6.55 -12.03
CA LEU A 343 20.38 7.63 -11.08
C LEU A 343 19.80 7.07 -9.77
N ALA A 344 18.87 6.11 -9.84
CA ALA A 344 18.31 5.45 -8.67
C ALA A 344 19.37 4.68 -7.86
N VAL A 345 20.27 3.95 -8.53
CA VAL A 345 21.43 3.32 -7.88
C VAL A 345 22.30 4.37 -7.19
N GLY A 346 22.58 5.49 -7.86
CA GLY A 346 23.34 6.62 -7.30
C GLY A 346 22.69 7.24 -6.07
N ILE A 347 21.36 7.40 -6.07
CA ILE A 347 20.58 7.92 -4.92
C ILE A 347 20.70 6.98 -3.72
N ILE A 348 20.55 5.67 -3.94
CA ILE A 348 20.69 4.65 -2.88
C ILE A 348 22.12 4.65 -2.34
N GLY A 349 23.12 4.63 -3.23
CA GLY A 349 24.54 4.67 -2.88
C GLY A 349 24.91 5.92 -2.08
N TYR A 350 24.46 7.09 -2.53
CA TYR A 350 24.59 8.36 -1.80
C TYR A 350 24.01 8.25 -0.39
N PHE A 351 22.79 7.72 -0.25
CA PHE A 351 22.13 7.62 1.05
C PHE A 351 22.89 6.71 2.02
N ILE A 352 23.38 5.58 1.54
CA ILE A 352 24.20 4.63 2.31
C ILE A 352 25.49 5.33 2.76
N VAL A 353 26.24 5.94 1.83
CA VAL A 353 27.50 6.61 2.15
C VAL A 353 27.30 7.76 3.12
N ARG A 354 26.28 8.59 2.88
CA ARG A 354 25.90 9.71 3.74
C ARG A 354 25.61 9.23 5.16
N THR A 355 24.84 8.16 5.31
CA THR A 355 24.35 7.70 6.62
C THR A 355 25.42 6.95 7.40
N LEU A 356 26.28 6.19 6.73
CA LEU A 356 27.31 5.38 7.39
C LEU A 356 28.62 6.13 7.62
N PHE A 357 29.03 7.00 6.69
CA PHE A 357 30.38 7.59 6.70
C PHE A 357 30.38 9.11 6.88
N ILE A 358 29.49 9.85 6.23
CA ILE A 358 29.52 11.33 6.25
C ILE A 358 28.85 11.89 7.50
N LYS A 359 27.61 11.45 7.80
CA LYS A 359 26.80 11.93 8.92
C LYS A 359 26.36 10.79 9.86
N PRO A 360 27.29 9.96 10.37
CA PRO A 360 26.97 8.77 11.17
C PRO A 360 26.33 9.06 12.52
N LYS A 361 26.30 10.32 12.97
CA LYS A 361 25.68 10.68 14.26
C LYS A 361 24.18 10.94 14.16
N GLU A 362 23.62 11.06 12.94
CA GLU A 362 22.19 11.33 12.74
C GLU A 362 21.36 10.06 12.93
N ALA A 363 20.64 9.96 14.06
CA ALA A 363 19.82 8.79 14.37
C ALA A 363 18.62 8.59 13.42
N GLY A 364 18.01 9.67 12.93
CA GLY A 364 16.82 9.58 12.06
C GLY A 364 17.07 8.88 10.73
N PRO A 365 18.02 9.36 9.89
CA PRO A 365 18.43 8.66 8.67
C PRO A 365 18.89 7.22 8.92
N LYS A 366 19.49 6.92 10.07
CA LYS A 366 19.85 5.55 10.44
C LYS A 366 18.64 4.62 10.59
N ILE A 367 17.49 5.09 11.10
CA ILE A 367 16.26 4.28 11.16
C ILE A 367 15.80 3.90 9.75
N ILE A 368 15.80 4.86 8.81
CA ILE A 368 15.44 4.62 7.41
C ILE A 368 16.43 3.64 6.76
N PHE A 369 17.73 3.80 7.04
CA PHE A 369 18.76 2.88 6.57
C PHE A 369 18.57 1.46 7.09
N ILE A 370 18.26 1.27 8.38
CA ILE A 370 17.98 -0.06 8.95
C ILE A 370 16.77 -0.67 8.25
N HIS A 371 15.69 0.10 8.04
CA HIS A 371 14.52 -0.43 7.33
C HIS A 371 14.85 -0.79 5.88
N LEU A 372 15.63 0.03 5.18
CA LEU A 372 16.12 -0.28 3.83
C LEU A 372 16.87 -1.63 3.79
N MET A 373 17.77 -1.86 4.74
CA MET A 373 18.52 -3.13 4.82
C MET A 373 17.62 -4.32 5.16
N ILE A 374 16.62 -4.13 6.03
CA ILE A 374 15.62 -5.16 6.33
C ILE A 374 14.77 -5.47 5.11
N MET A 375 14.40 -4.48 4.31
CA MET A 375 13.68 -4.73 3.06
C MET A 375 14.54 -5.54 2.10
N PHE A 376 15.80 -5.17 1.86
CA PHE A 376 16.70 -5.97 1.02
C PHE A 376 16.87 -7.42 1.52
N GLY A 377 17.10 -7.61 2.82
CA GLY A 377 17.20 -8.94 3.42
C GLY A 377 15.88 -9.72 3.37
N GLY A 378 14.76 -9.03 3.53
CA GLY A 378 13.40 -9.59 3.47
C GLY A 378 13.04 -10.07 2.07
N ILE A 379 13.40 -9.32 1.01
CA ILE A 379 13.21 -9.76 -0.38
C ILE A 379 13.99 -11.04 -0.64
N PHE A 380 15.25 -11.07 -0.21
CA PHE A 380 16.10 -12.24 -0.35
C PHE A 380 15.50 -13.46 0.36
N ALA A 381 15.05 -13.29 1.61
CA ALA A 381 14.38 -14.34 2.37
C ALA A 381 13.06 -14.78 1.70
N TYR A 382 12.26 -13.85 1.20
CA TYR A 382 11.00 -14.15 0.52
C TYR A 382 11.22 -15.03 -0.71
N ASN A 383 12.24 -14.71 -1.50
CA ASN A 383 12.60 -15.52 -2.67
C ASN A 383 13.05 -16.94 -2.29
N ILE A 384 13.65 -17.15 -1.10
CA ILE A 384 14.02 -18.48 -0.59
C ILE A 384 12.78 -19.37 -0.39
N PHE A 385 11.72 -18.82 0.20
CA PHE A 385 10.55 -19.61 0.61
C PHE A 385 9.46 -19.68 -0.45
N LEU A 386 9.33 -18.65 -1.29
CA LEU A 386 8.21 -18.49 -2.23
C LEU A 386 8.63 -18.39 -3.71
N GLY A 387 9.94 -18.43 -4.00
CA GLY A 387 10.45 -18.27 -5.37
C GLY A 387 10.36 -16.83 -5.88
N ASN A 388 10.40 -16.63 -7.20
CA ASN A 388 10.47 -15.32 -7.86
C ASN A 388 9.15 -14.51 -7.82
N TRP A 389 8.37 -14.63 -6.75
CA TRP A 389 7.06 -13.96 -6.60
C TRP A 389 7.16 -12.65 -5.80
N PHE A 390 8.19 -11.84 -6.07
CA PHE A 390 8.39 -10.54 -5.44
C PHE A 390 8.09 -9.39 -6.41
N TYR A 391 7.14 -8.53 -6.04
CA TYR A 391 6.69 -7.42 -6.88
C TYR A 391 6.85 -6.05 -6.18
N GLU A 392 6.85 -4.99 -6.99
CA GLU A 392 7.04 -3.60 -6.54
C GLU A 392 6.05 -3.17 -5.44
N TRP A 393 4.83 -3.70 -5.42
CA TRP A 393 3.83 -3.31 -4.42
C TRP A 393 4.25 -3.65 -2.99
N LEU A 394 5.11 -4.65 -2.78
CA LEU A 394 5.66 -4.97 -1.46
C LEU A 394 6.61 -3.88 -0.95
N LEU A 395 7.10 -3.00 -1.83
CA LEU A 395 7.92 -1.85 -1.48
C LEU A 395 7.11 -0.60 -1.12
N VAL A 396 5.78 -0.63 -1.25
CA VAL A 396 4.90 0.50 -0.90
C VAL A 396 5.12 0.93 0.55
N ILE A 397 5.38 0.00 1.47
CA ILE A 397 5.75 0.25 2.87
C ILE A 397 6.97 1.17 3.03
N PHE A 398 7.87 1.17 2.05
CA PHE A 398 9.11 1.95 2.06
C PHE A 398 9.05 3.21 1.18
N PHE A 399 7.97 3.46 0.43
CA PHE A 399 7.82 4.70 -0.37
C PHE A 399 8.02 6.00 0.43
N PRO A 400 7.53 6.12 1.69
CA PRO A 400 7.87 7.27 2.52
C PRO A 400 9.38 7.41 2.78
N GLY A 401 10.09 6.29 2.91
CA GLY A 401 11.55 6.24 3.01
C GLY A 401 12.23 6.80 1.77
N ILE A 402 11.80 6.38 0.57
CA ILE A 402 12.30 6.90 -0.72
C ILE A 402 12.13 8.43 -0.78
N ALA A 403 10.94 8.93 -0.44
CA ALA A 403 10.65 10.37 -0.45
C ALA A 403 11.58 11.17 0.50
N ILE A 404 11.84 10.63 1.70
CA ILE A 404 12.75 11.26 2.67
C ILE A 404 14.21 11.20 2.20
N ILE A 405 14.63 10.10 1.58
CA ILE A 405 15.98 9.94 1.00
C ILE A 405 16.22 10.99 -0.09
N LEU A 406 15.28 11.14 -1.03
CA LEU A 406 15.34 12.15 -2.08
C LEU A 406 15.38 13.56 -1.50
N ALA A 407 14.59 13.84 -0.47
CA ALA A 407 14.58 15.14 0.19
C ALA A 407 15.88 15.44 0.94
N LEU A 408 16.54 14.44 1.53
CA LEU A 408 17.86 14.58 2.14
C LEU A 408 18.93 14.91 1.09
N MET A 409 18.93 14.17 -0.03
CA MET A 409 19.81 14.45 -1.17
C MET A 409 19.61 15.87 -1.67
N MET A 410 18.35 16.27 -1.84
CA MET A 410 18.00 17.60 -2.32
C MET A 410 18.46 18.69 -1.35
N LYS A 411 18.25 18.50 -0.05
CA LYS A 411 18.69 19.45 0.98
C LYS A 411 20.22 19.59 0.98
N ASP A 412 20.95 18.48 0.95
CA ASP A 412 22.42 18.52 0.91
C ASP A 412 22.95 19.14 -0.40
N LEU A 413 22.28 18.93 -1.55
CA LEU A 413 22.58 19.59 -2.82
C LEU A 413 22.34 21.12 -2.76
N MET A 414 21.21 21.53 -2.19
CA MET A 414 20.86 22.94 -2.02
C MET A 414 21.82 23.67 -1.07
N ASP A 415 22.40 22.96 -0.11
CA ASP A 415 23.39 23.51 0.82
C ASP A 415 24.76 23.81 0.14
N LEU A 416 25.01 23.31 -1.08
CA LEU A 416 26.26 23.60 -1.85
C LEU A 416 26.35 25.04 -2.37
N GLY A 417 25.27 25.83 -2.29
CA GLY A 417 25.28 27.25 -2.65
C GLY A 417 24.17 27.64 -3.64
N LYS A 418 24.37 28.75 -4.37
CA LYS A 418 23.33 29.28 -5.28
C LYS A 418 23.01 28.34 -6.46
N TRP A 419 24.03 27.70 -7.02
CA TRP A 419 23.87 26.77 -8.14
C TRP A 419 23.23 25.46 -7.69
N GLY A 420 23.61 24.93 -6.52
CA GLY A 420 22.94 23.78 -5.91
C GLY A 420 21.44 24.03 -5.66
N ARG A 421 21.09 25.23 -5.19
CA ARG A 421 19.68 25.66 -5.07
C ARG A 421 18.95 25.71 -6.40
N LEU A 422 19.57 26.28 -7.44
CA LEU A 422 18.97 26.34 -8.77
C LEU A 422 18.72 24.93 -9.33
N ILE A 423 19.74 24.07 -9.31
CA ILE A 423 19.64 22.68 -9.78
C ILE A 423 18.55 21.94 -9.02
N GLY A 424 18.50 22.10 -7.69
CA GLY A 424 17.50 21.44 -6.88
C GLY A 424 16.07 21.91 -7.15
N LEU A 425 15.87 23.21 -7.42
CA LEU A 425 14.58 23.76 -7.82
C LEU A 425 14.17 23.27 -9.21
N VAL A 426 15.09 23.27 -10.18
CA VAL A 426 14.85 22.74 -11.53
C VAL A 426 14.46 21.26 -11.47
N PHE A 427 15.17 20.46 -10.66
CA PHE A 427 14.82 19.06 -10.44
C PHE A 427 13.42 18.90 -9.85
N LEU A 428 13.06 19.70 -8.84
CA LEU A 428 11.74 19.61 -8.21
C LEU A 428 10.62 20.00 -9.18
N VAL A 429 10.82 21.06 -9.97
CA VAL A 429 9.86 21.50 -11.00
C VAL A 429 9.73 20.43 -12.09
N GLY A 430 10.84 19.89 -12.57
CA GLY A 430 10.87 18.79 -13.54
C GLY A 430 10.16 17.55 -13.01
N PHE A 431 10.42 17.16 -11.76
CA PHE A 431 9.74 16.04 -11.11
C PHE A 431 8.22 16.24 -11.07
N LEU A 432 7.75 17.43 -10.67
CA LEU A 432 6.32 17.73 -10.63
C LEU A 432 5.69 17.64 -12.03
N PHE A 433 6.34 18.23 -13.03
CA PHE A 433 5.84 18.20 -14.41
C PHE A 433 5.77 16.76 -14.95
N LEU A 434 6.84 15.99 -14.80
CA LEU A 434 6.95 14.62 -15.30
C LEU A 434 6.00 13.64 -14.61
N ASN A 435 5.54 13.92 -13.39
CA ASN A 435 4.61 13.03 -12.67
C ASN A 435 3.15 13.49 -12.73
N LEU A 436 2.87 14.79 -12.89
CA LEU A 436 1.50 15.29 -13.04
C LEU A 436 0.99 15.16 -14.48
N LEU A 437 1.86 15.29 -15.48
CA LEU A 437 1.43 15.19 -16.88
C LEU A 437 0.86 13.81 -17.23
N PRO A 438 1.50 12.67 -16.88
CA PRO A 438 0.93 11.35 -17.13
C PRO A 438 -0.39 11.12 -16.39
N LEU A 439 -0.59 11.74 -15.22
CA LEU A 439 -1.84 11.60 -14.48
C LEU A 439 -3.05 12.18 -15.22
N VAL A 440 -2.85 13.23 -16.02
CA VAL A 440 -3.93 13.85 -16.79
C VAL A 440 -4.39 12.95 -17.94
N SER A 441 -3.46 12.21 -18.55
CA SER A 441 -3.72 11.31 -19.68
C SER A 441 -3.79 9.83 -19.29
N ALA A 442 -3.82 9.51 -17.99
CA ALA A 442 -3.88 8.14 -17.50
C ALA A 442 -5.21 7.49 -17.87
N THR A 443 -5.18 6.19 -18.13
CA THR A 443 -6.37 5.37 -18.40
C THR A 443 -6.47 4.20 -17.44
N SER A 444 -7.64 3.55 -17.38
CA SER A 444 -7.82 2.28 -16.70
C SER A 444 -8.79 1.41 -17.50
N ARG A 445 -8.24 0.64 -18.43
CA ARG A 445 -9.00 -0.11 -19.46
C ARG A 445 -9.95 -1.13 -18.84
N PHE A 446 -9.55 -1.70 -17.70
CA PHE A 446 -10.31 -2.70 -16.93
C PHE A 446 -10.56 -2.26 -15.47
N GLY A 447 -10.64 -0.95 -15.22
CA GLY A 447 -10.92 -0.39 -13.89
C GLY A 447 -12.39 -0.50 -13.48
N LEU A 448 -12.70 -0.02 -12.27
CA LEU A 448 -14.05 -0.11 -11.67
C LEU A 448 -15.15 0.45 -12.60
N ALA A 449 -14.92 1.62 -13.20
CA ALA A 449 -15.92 2.25 -14.07
C ALA A 449 -16.14 1.46 -15.36
N ALA A 450 -15.08 0.97 -16.00
CA ALA A 450 -15.16 0.15 -17.21
C ALA A 450 -15.95 -1.14 -16.96
N ARG A 451 -15.58 -1.88 -15.91
CA ARG A 451 -16.28 -3.12 -15.51
C ARG A 451 -17.73 -2.85 -15.13
N SER A 452 -18.01 -1.77 -14.40
CA SER A 452 -19.38 -1.39 -14.03
C SER A 452 -20.27 -1.08 -15.24
N ARG A 453 -19.72 -0.42 -16.27
CA ARG A 453 -20.44 -0.18 -17.53
C ARG A 453 -20.72 -1.50 -18.25
N ALA A 454 -19.74 -2.41 -18.29
CA ALA A 454 -19.90 -3.72 -18.93
C ALA A 454 -20.93 -4.60 -18.20
N VAL A 455 -20.88 -4.66 -16.87
CA VAL A 455 -21.86 -5.41 -16.05
C VAL A 455 -23.28 -4.88 -16.24
N LYS A 456 -23.48 -3.56 -16.21
CA LYS A 456 -24.80 -2.96 -16.48
C LYS A 456 -25.31 -3.30 -17.87
N ALA A 457 -24.42 -3.26 -18.87
CA ALA A 457 -24.78 -3.62 -20.23
C ALA A 457 -25.17 -5.10 -20.35
N ALA A 458 -24.47 -6.01 -19.66
CA ALA A 458 -24.83 -7.43 -19.60
C ALA A 458 -26.18 -7.65 -18.92
N LEU A 459 -26.40 -7.02 -17.75
CA LEU A 459 -27.67 -7.08 -17.01
C LEU A 459 -28.87 -6.60 -17.84
N THR A 460 -28.69 -5.59 -18.69
CA THR A 460 -29.75 -5.14 -19.62
C THR A 460 -30.10 -6.20 -20.67
N GLU A 461 -29.14 -6.99 -21.14
CA GLU A 461 -29.40 -8.05 -22.13
C GLU A 461 -30.05 -9.29 -21.51
N ILE A 462 -29.65 -9.67 -20.30
CA ILE A 462 -30.17 -10.90 -19.66
C ILE A 462 -31.49 -10.70 -18.90
N GLY A 463 -31.76 -9.48 -18.44
CA GLY A 463 -32.88 -9.18 -17.55
C GLY A 463 -32.80 -9.99 -16.25
N ASP A 464 -33.89 -10.66 -15.89
CA ASP A 464 -34.01 -11.46 -14.66
C ASP A 464 -33.71 -12.95 -14.84
N LYS A 465 -33.16 -13.35 -15.98
CA LYS A 465 -32.83 -14.75 -16.25
C LYS A 465 -31.68 -15.22 -15.34
N PRO A 466 -31.77 -16.41 -14.71
CA PRO A 466 -30.63 -17.01 -14.04
C PRO A 466 -29.52 -17.30 -15.05
N PHE A 467 -28.26 -17.10 -14.66
CA PHE A 467 -27.14 -17.22 -15.57
C PHE A 467 -25.87 -17.77 -14.88
N VAL A 468 -24.99 -18.34 -15.71
CA VAL A 468 -23.60 -18.64 -15.36
C VAL A 468 -22.75 -17.44 -15.76
N LEU A 469 -21.91 -16.96 -14.86
CA LEU A 469 -20.89 -15.96 -15.16
C LEU A 469 -19.56 -16.63 -15.41
N ASP A 470 -19.00 -16.42 -16.59
CA ASP A 470 -17.61 -16.73 -16.87
C ASP A 470 -16.84 -15.46 -17.26
N SER A 471 -15.51 -15.52 -17.15
CA SER A 471 -14.65 -14.43 -17.54
C SER A 471 -13.29 -14.92 -17.98
N ILE A 472 -12.90 -14.52 -19.19
CA ILE A 472 -11.66 -14.97 -19.82
C ILE A 472 -10.72 -13.79 -20.09
N GLY A 473 -9.42 -14.08 -20.02
CA GLY A 473 -8.33 -13.11 -20.22
C GLY A 473 -7.11 -13.52 -19.41
N SER A 474 -5.91 -13.32 -19.97
CA SER A 474 -4.66 -13.69 -19.29
C SER A 474 -4.40 -12.91 -17.99
N CYS A 475 -4.84 -11.65 -17.92
CA CYS A 475 -4.51 -10.72 -16.83
C CYS A 475 -5.69 -10.01 -16.19
N PHE A 476 -6.75 -9.77 -16.96
CA PHE A 476 -7.84 -8.87 -16.58
C PHE A 476 -9.17 -9.62 -16.36
N ALA A 477 -9.14 -10.95 -16.29
CA ALA A 477 -10.35 -11.77 -16.21
C ALA A 477 -11.16 -11.59 -14.92
N GLN A 478 -10.59 -11.14 -13.81
CA GLN A 478 -11.27 -11.24 -12.51
C GLN A 478 -11.93 -9.93 -12.08
N GLY A 479 -12.87 -9.99 -11.13
CA GLY A 479 -13.44 -8.81 -10.47
C GLY A 479 -14.84 -8.38 -10.95
N TYR A 480 -15.75 -9.34 -11.14
CA TYR A 480 -17.09 -9.07 -11.68
C TYR A 480 -18.23 -9.37 -10.72
N ASN A 481 -18.07 -10.32 -9.80
CA ASN A 481 -19.18 -10.89 -9.04
C ASN A 481 -19.88 -9.85 -8.16
N TYR A 482 -19.11 -9.01 -7.48
CA TYR A 482 -19.63 -7.99 -6.57
C TYR A 482 -20.41 -6.94 -7.34
N LEU A 483 -19.96 -6.62 -8.55
CA LEU A 483 -20.66 -5.66 -9.42
C LEU A 483 -21.98 -6.23 -9.92
N PHE A 484 -22.05 -7.52 -10.25
CA PHE A 484 -23.32 -8.19 -10.58
C PHE A 484 -24.28 -8.17 -9.40
N TRP A 485 -23.82 -8.55 -8.20
CA TRP A 485 -24.61 -8.46 -6.97
C TRP A 485 -25.08 -7.03 -6.67
N TYR A 486 -24.21 -6.03 -6.84
CA TYR A 486 -24.51 -4.66 -6.48
C TYR A 486 -25.48 -3.98 -7.46
N PHE A 487 -25.35 -4.25 -8.77
CA PHE A 487 -26.18 -3.60 -9.78
C PHE A 487 -27.46 -4.36 -10.13
N GLY A 488 -27.55 -5.65 -9.82
CA GLY A 488 -28.73 -6.44 -10.15
C GLY A 488 -28.59 -7.89 -9.70
N ASN A 489 -28.62 -8.81 -10.65
CA ASN A 489 -28.73 -10.23 -10.38
C ASN A 489 -27.35 -10.86 -10.15
N PHE A 490 -27.18 -11.54 -9.02
CA PHE A 490 -26.00 -12.33 -8.71
C PHE A 490 -26.00 -13.62 -9.56
N PRO A 491 -24.87 -14.03 -10.16
CA PRO A 491 -24.80 -15.27 -10.93
C PRO A 491 -25.15 -16.50 -10.08
N VAL A 492 -25.77 -17.49 -10.73
CA VAL A 492 -26.06 -18.77 -10.11
C VAL A 492 -24.78 -19.58 -9.95
N GLN A 493 -23.92 -19.55 -10.98
CA GLN A 493 -22.57 -20.12 -10.95
C GLN A 493 -21.59 -19.09 -11.50
N SER A 494 -20.39 -19.03 -10.94
CA SER A 494 -19.34 -18.10 -11.36
C SER A 494 -17.99 -18.79 -11.51
N TYR A 495 -17.18 -18.28 -12.44
CA TYR A 495 -15.77 -18.67 -12.62
C TYR A 495 -14.93 -18.57 -11.33
N SER A 496 -15.36 -17.79 -10.33
CA SER A 496 -14.67 -17.64 -9.05
C SER A 496 -15.22 -18.53 -7.94
N ASP A 497 -16.21 -19.38 -8.19
CA ASP A 497 -16.92 -20.12 -7.13
C ASP A 497 -16.00 -21.05 -6.36
N GLU A 498 -15.08 -21.74 -7.03
CA GLU A 498 -14.08 -22.61 -6.37
C GLU A 498 -13.25 -21.84 -5.33
N GLN A 499 -12.93 -20.58 -5.62
CA GLN A 499 -12.14 -19.73 -4.74
C GLN A 499 -13.00 -19.04 -3.67
N MET A 500 -14.21 -18.61 -4.02
CA MET A 500 -14.99 -17.68 -3.19
C MET A 500 -16.05 -18.37 -2.34
N VAL A 501 -16.70 -19.42 -2.84
CA VAL A 501 -17.82 -20.06 -2.14
C VAL A 501 -17.44 -20.66 -0.79
N PRO A 502 -16.28 -21.34 -0.62
CA PRO A 502 -15.93 -21.92 0.68
C PRO A 502 -15.93 -20.89 1.82
N THR A 503 -15.75 -19.61 1.50
CA THR A 503 -15.52 -18.56 2.49
C THR A 503 -16.56 -17.43 2.48
N TYR A 504 -17.12 -17.04 1.34
CA TYR A 504 -17.80 -15.75 1.20
C TYR A 504 -19.31 -15.83 0.96
N TYR A 505 -19.78 -16.67 0.05
CA TYR A 505 -21.20 -16.83 -0.27
C TYR A 505 -21.58 -18.31 -0.43
N LEU A 506 -22.87 -18.63 -0.44
CA LEU A 506 -23.35 -20.02 -0.47
C LEU A 506 -23.20 -20.63 -1.88
N HIS A 507 -22.82 -21.91 -1.97
CA HIS A 507 -22.93 -22.67 -3.22
C HIS A 507 -24.40 -22.66 -3.65
N SER A 508 -24.66 -22.33 -4.91
CA SER A 508 -25.92 -22.72 -5.50
C SER A 508 -25.82 -24.21 -5.82
N GLY A 509 -26.54 -25.04 -5.08
CA GLY A 509 -26.77 -26.45 -5.44
C GLY A 509 -27.79 -26.59 -6.58
N SER A 510 -28.01 -25.51 -7.33
CA SER A 510 -29.03 -25.43 -8.38
C SER A 510 -28.50 -25.89 -9.72
N GLN A 511 -29.41 -26.44 -10.52
CA GLN A 511 -29.15 -26.83 -11.90
C GLN A 511 -28.51 -25.67 -12.68
N LYS A 512 -27.49 -26.00 -13.49
CA LYS A 512 -26.75 -25.04 -14.30
C LYS A 512 -27.70 -24.30 -15.26
N PRO A 513 -27.79 -22.97 -15.21
CA PRO A 513 -28.65 -22.21 -16.12
C PRO A 513 -28.24 -22.33 -17.59
N GLU A 514 -29.20 -22.20 -18.49
CA GLU A 514 -28.96 -22.21 -19.95
C GLU A 514 -28.26 -20.95 -20.46
N VAL A 515 -28.40 -19.82 -19.74
CA VAL A 515 -27.80 -18.54 -20.12
C VAL A 515 -26.40 -18.43 -19.54
N GLY A 516 -25.41 -18.19 -20.39
CA GLY A 516 -24.07 -17.80 -19.99
C GLY A 516 -23.81 -16.31 -20.25
N VAL A 517 -23.11 -15.66 -19.33
CA VAL A 517 -22.55 -14.32 -19.51
C VAL A 517 -21.04 -14.46 -19.44
N VAL A 518 -20.35 -14.21 -20.55
CA VAL A 518 -18.89 -14.31 -20.63
C VAL A 518 -18.30 -12.92 -20.81
N MET A 519 -17.47 -12.51 -19.86
CA MET A 519 -16.72 -11.26 -19.91
C MET A 519 -15.34 -11.54 -20.53
N VAL A 520 -15.05 -10.96 -21.69
CA VAL A 520 -13.80 -11.19 -22.42
C VAL A 520 -12.90 -9.97 -22.26
N ASN A 521 -11.72 -10.18 -21.64
CA ASN A 521 -10.82 -9.12 -21.18
C ASN A 521 -9.38 -9.37 -21.69
N PRO A 522 -9.10 -9.16 -22.98
CA PRO A 522 -7.81 -9.50 -23.55
C PRO A 522 -6.69 -8.58 -23.01
N SER A 523 -5.54 -9.17 -22.69
CA SER A 523 -4.27 -8.44 -22.54
C SER A 523 -3.66 -8.12 -23.91
N GLN A 524 -2.50 -7.48 -23.92
CA GLN A 524 -1.74 -7.23 -25.15
C GLN A 524 -1.23 -8.52 -25.80
N VAL A 525 -0.90 -9.51 -24.98
CA VAL A 525 -0.46 -10.83 -25.42
C VAL A 525 -1.38 -11.86 -24.78
N GLU A 526 -1.96 -12.72 -25.61
CA GLU A 526 -2.86 -13.78 -25.17
C GLU A 526 -2.33 -15.15 -25.57
N SER A 527 -2.62 -16.15 -24.75
CA SER A 527 -2.22 -17.53 -25.01
C SER A 527 -3.07 -18.17 -26.11
N GLN A 528 -2.55 -19.23 -26.73
CA GLN A 528 -3.32 -20.03 -27.68
C GLN A 528 -4.62 -20.57 -27.07
N SER A 529 -4.54 -21.03 -25.80
CA SER A 529 -5.69 -21.51 -25.03
C SER A 529 -6.77 -20.44 -24.83
N PHE A 530 -6.39 -19.17 -24.65
CA PHE A 530 -7.36 -18.07 -24.59
C PHE A 530 -8.16 -17.96 -25.89
N TRP A 531 -7.48 -18.00 -27.05
CA TRP A 531 -8.14 -17.87 -28.35
C TRP A 531 -9.06 -19.05 -28.67
N GLU A 532 -8.65 -20.26 -28.28
CA GLU A 532 -9.48 -21.47 -28.40
C GLU A 532 -10.74 -21.39 -27.53
N THR A 533 -10.59 -21.02 -26.26
CA THR A 533 -11.71 -20.83 -25.32
C THR A 533 -12.67 -19.75 -25.82
N ARG A 534 -12.12 -18.63 -26.32
CA ARG A 534 -12.93 -17.55 -26.91
C ARG A 534 -13.70 -18.01 -28.15
N ALA A 535 -13.07 -18.80 -29.03
CA ALA A 535 -13.73 -19.34 -30.22
C ALA A 535 -14.88 -20.30 -29.85
N GLU A 536 -14.70 -21.11 -28.81
CA GLU A 536 -15.76 -21.96 -28.27
C GLU A 536 -16.96 -21.12 -27.80
N TYR A 537 -16.73 -20.08 -27.01
CA TYR A 537 -17.82 -19.21 -26.56
C TYR A 537 -18.52 -18.48 -27.70
N LEU A 538 -17.76 -18.02 -28.70
CA LEU A 538 -18.34 -17.40 -29.89
C LEU A 538 -19.27 -18.34 -30.65
N SER A 539 -18.95 -19.63 -30.73
CA SER A 539 -19.82 -20.62 -31.39
C SER A 539 -21.18 -20.79 -30.71
N LYS A 540 -21.28 -20.44 -29.41
CA LYS A 540 -22.49 -20.54 -28.59
C LYS A 540 -23.14 -19.17 -28.31
N THR A 541 -22.61 -18.09 -28.89
CA THR A 541 -23.04 -16.72 -28.60
C THR A 541 -24.34 -16.36 -29.31
N LEU A 542 -25.32 -15.91 -28.54
CA LEU A 542 -26.58 -15.34 -29.03
C LEU A 542 -26.48 -13.84 -29.23
N VAL A 543 -25.84 -13.14 -28.28
CA VAL A 543 -25.67 -11.68 -28.31
C VAL A 543 -24.23 -11.33 -28.01
N ARG A 544 -23.66 -10.45 -28.83
CA ARG A 544 -22.30 -9.92 -28.69
C ARG A 544 -22.36 -8.42 -28.51
N LYS A 545 -21.68 -7.90 -27.48
CA LYS A 545 -21.64 -6.46 -27.19
C LYS A 545 -20.24 -6.02 -26.80
N GLN A 546 -19.84 -4.84 -27.24
CA GLN A 546 -18.56 -4.24 -26.89
C GLN A 546 -18.79 -3.03 -25.97
N VAL A 547 -18.12 -2.99 -24.83
CA VAL A 547 -18.15 -1.85 -23.89
C VAL A 547 -16.72 -1.45 -23.55
N GLY A 548 -16.21 -0.41 -24.23
CA GLY A 548 -14.79 -0.07 -24.17
C GLY A 548 -13.95 -1.22 -24.71
N GLU A 549 -13.02 -1.73 -23.92
CA GLU A 549 -12.17 -2.89 -24.26
C GLU A 549 -12.74 -4.23 -23.77
N ILE A 550 -13.86 -4.20 -23.04
CA ILE A 550 -14.52 -5.42 -22.54
C ILE A 550 -15.55 -5.88 -23.56
N GLU A 551 -15.37 -7.09 -24.04
CA GLU A 551 -16.36 -7.78 -24.87
C GLU A 551 -17.28 -8.64 -23.98
N ILE A 552 -18.57 -8.60 -24.26
CA ILE A 552 -19.61 -9.32 -23.53
C ILE A 552 -20.25 -10.30 -24.49
N LEU A 553 -20.24 -11.59 -24.15
CA LEU A 553 -20.91 -12.64 -24.89
C LEU A 553 -22.05 -13.19 -24.03
N ILE A 554 -23.29 -13.08 -24.52
CA ILE A 554 -24.44 -13.79 -23.96
C ILE A 554 -24.57 -15.10 -24.73
N THR A 555 -24.34 -16.22 -24.06
CA THR A 555 -24.23 -17.54 -24.67
C THR A 555 -25.39 -18.44 -24.25
N HIS A 556 -25.70 -19.43 -25.10
CA HIS A 556 -26.57 -20.54 -24.75
C HIS A 556 -25.70 -21.74 -24.35
N LEU A 557 -25.54 -21.94 -23.04
CA LEU A 557 -24.89 -23.10 -22.47
C LEU A 557 -25.95 -24.20 -22.42
N GLY A 558 -25.90 -25.18 -23.32
CA GLY A 558 -26.87 -26.28 -23.32
C GLY A 558 -27.00 -26.94 -21.93
N THR A 559 -28.13 -27.57 -21.66
CA THR A 559 -28.38 -28.27 -20.39
C THR A 559 -27.40 -29.44 -20.23
N GLY A 560 -26.29 -29.18 -19.56
CA GLY A 560 -25.43 -30.24 -19.05
C GLY A 560 -26.18 -30.93 -17.93
N SER A 561 -26.76 -32.10 -18.20
CA SER A 561 -26.92 -33.13 -17.17
C SER A 561 -25.51 -33.65 -16.86
N ASP A 562 -25.00 -33.35 -15.66
CA ASP A 562 -23.84 -34.05 -15.11
C ASP A 562 -24.11 -35.56 -15.06
#